data_AF-A0AA38PH17-F1
#
_entry.id   AF-A0AA38PH17-F1
#
_cell.length_a   1.000
_cell.length_b   1.000
_cell.length_c   1.000
_cell.angle_alpha   90.00
_cell.angle_beta   90.00
_cell.angle_gamma   90.00
#
_symmetry.space_group_name_H-M   'P 1'
#
loop_
_entity.id
_entity.type
_entity.pdbx_description
1 polymer ?
#
loop_
_entity_poly.entity_id
_entity_poly.type
_entity_poly.pdbx_seq_one_letter_code
_entity_poly.pdbx_strand_id
1 'polypeptide(L)'
;MKFSTASISLLLLSLSQLVSASPIQLVSRATDSELDVWSPTITYPDGEYVVWQAGTTVYNVTWETDNIPESAQNNTGIIMLGYLEDGDDSEHLDWRYPLASGFQLTDGVAYFTVDSSRNLTTRDDYVLCLLGDSGNISKEFTIQAAQA
;
A
#
# COMPACT_ATOMS: atom_id res chain seq x y z
N MET A 1 16.68 -98.43 -5.47
CA MET A 1 18.07 -97.89 -5.50
C MET A 1 18.08 -96.65 -6.38
N LYS A 2 18.58 -95.49 -5.89
CA LYS A 2 19.03 -94.31 -6.68
C LYS A 2 17.93 -93.61 -7.54
N PHE A 3 18.02 -92.34 -7.94
CA PHE A 3 18.58 -91.10 -7.35
C PHE A 3 18.11 -89.90 -8.22
N SER A 4 17.77 -88.75 -7.60
CA SER A 4 17.77 -87.41 -8.23
C SER A 4 16.79 -87.15 -9.41
N THR A 5 16.39 -85.92 -9.78
CA THR A 5 16.42 -84.61 -9.07
C THR A 5 14.97 -84.05 -9.04
N ALA A 6 14.53 -82.81 -9.28
CA ALA A 6 15.10 -81.49 -9.64
C ALA A 6 14.26 -80.35 -9.00
N SER A 7 14.79 -79.13 -8.96
CA SER A 7 14.10 -77.95 -8.42
C SER A 7 13.11 -77.31 -9.40
N ILE A 8 12.18 -76.51 -8.89
CA ILE A 8 12.07 -75.07 -9.20
C ILE A 8 11.39 -74.38 -8.02
N SER A 9 11.97 -73.26 -7.58
CA SER A 9 11.48 -72.46 -6.45
C SER A 9 10.78 -71.20 -6.96
N LEU A 10 9.63 -70.83 -6.38
CA LEU A 10 9.13 -69.47 -6.48
C LEU A 10 8.31 -69.06 -5.24
N LEU A 11 9.01 -68.84 -4.12
CA LEU A 11 8.40 -68.28 -2.92
C LEU A 11 8.34 -66.75 -3.05
N LEU A 12 7.19 -66.22 -3.43
CA LEU A 12 6.94 -64.78 -3.60
C LEU A 12 6.86 -64.08 -2.22
N LEU A 13 8.01 -63.75 -1.64
CA LEU A 13 8.07 -62.84 -0.50
C LEU A 13 7.78 -61.41 -0.98
N SER A 14 6.56 -60.94 -0.74
CA SER A 14 6.21 -59.53 -0.89
C SER A 14 6.92 -58.70 0.19
N LEU A 15 8.05 -58.08 -0.18
CA LEU A 15 8.68 -57.06 0.67
C LEU A 15 7.82 -55.80 0.69
N SER A 16 6.93 -55.72 1.67
CA SER A 16 6.19 -54.50 2.02
C SER A 16 7.18 -53.45 2.54
N GLN A 17 7.77 -52.68 1.62
CA GLN A 17 8.62 -51.54 1.95
C GLN A 17 7.80 -50.53 2.76
N LEU A 18 8.13 -50.37 4.04
CA LEU A 18 7.60 -49.30 4.87
C LEU A 18 8.15 -47.98 4.33
N VAL A 19 7.35 -47.31 3.50
CA VAL A 19 7.59 -45.91 3.11
C VAL A 19 7.39 -45.05 4.34
N SER A 20 8.45 -44.93 5.13
CA SER A 20 8.56 -43.96 6.22
C SER A 20 8.68 -42.57 5.60
N ALA A 21 7.55 -42.04 5.14
CA ALA A 21 7.38 -40.63 4.87
C ALA A 21 7.44 -39.89 6.21
N SER A 22 8.66 -39.71 6.73
CA SER A 22 8.93 -38.73 7.78
C SER A 22 8.32 -37.42 7.29
N PRO A 23 7.36 -36.81 8.02
CA PRO A 23 6.86 -35.52 7.61
C PRO A 23 8.06 -34.60 7.54
N ILE A 24 8.26 -33.95 6.39
CA ILE A 24 9.18 -32.82 6.32
C ILE A 24 8.67 -31.88 7.40
N GLN A 25 9.45 -31.68 8.45
CA GLN A 25 9.22 -30.58 9.37
C GLN A 25 9.55 -29.33 8.57
N LEU A 26 8.55 -28.89 7.83
CA LEU A 26 8.44 -27.53 7.35
C LEU A 26 8.48 -26.71 8.63
N VAL A 27 9.68 -26.26 8.99
CA VAL A 27 9.85 -25.22 9.99
C VAL A 27 9.07 -24.06 9.41
N SER A 28 7.85 -23.89 9.91
CA SER A 28 7.01 -22.75 9.66
C SER A 28 7.70 -21.58 10.36
N ARG A 29 8.77 -21.08 9.71
CA ARG A 29 9.20 -19.72 9.87
C ARG A 29 8.03 -18.90 9.39
N ALA A 30 7.14 -18.61 10.33
CA ALA A 30 6.22 -17.50 10.29
C ALA A 30 7.07 -16.21 10.28
N THR A 31 7.76 -15.97 9.16
CA THR A 31 7.58 -14.71 8.46
C THR A 31 6.15 -14.71 8.00
N ASP A 32 5.25 -14.43 8.95
CA ASP A 32 3.87 -14.07 8.72
C ASP A 32 3.88 -12.62 8.24
N SER A 33 4.58 -12.42 7.12
CA SER A 33 4.44 -11.22 6.32
C SER A 33 3.18 -11.41 5.50
N GLU A 34 2.03 -11.38 6.19
CA GLU A 34 0.94 -10.58 5.65
C GLU A 34 1.56 -9.25 5.25
N LEU A 35 1.31 -8.83 4.01
CA LEU A 35 1.70 -7.49 3.57
C LEU A 35 0.74 -6.56 4.31
N ASP A 36 1.15 -6.10 5.49
CA ASP A 36 0.32 -5.29 6.38
C ASP A 36 0.00 -3.96 5.68
N VAL A 37 -1.20 -3.90 5.10
CA VAL A 37 -1.65 -2.85 4.18
C VAL A 37 -1.87 -1.57 4.96
N TRP A 38 -0.83 -0.75 5.04
CA TRP A 38 -0.81 0.41 5.92
C TRP A 38 -1.52 1.60 5.25
N SER A 39 -2.72 1.88 5.73
CA SER A 39 -3.50 3.08 5.39
C SER A 39 -3.11 4.24 6.30
N PRO A 40 -2.33 5.24 5.83
CA PRO A 40 -1.94 6.38 6.65
C PRO A 40 -3.15 7.20 7.09
N THR A 41 -3.19 7.66 8.35
CA THR A 41 -4.24 8.60 8.81
C THR A 41 -3.76 10.02 8.60
N ILE A 42 -4.31 10.72 7.59
CA ILE A 42 -4.02 12.14 7.35
C ILE A 42 -4.63 12.99 8.46
N THR A 43 -3.84 13.91 9.02
CA THR A 43 -4.19 14.77 10.16
C THR A 43 -4.33 16.25 9.80
N TYR A 44 -3.77 16.67 8.66
CA TYR A 44 -3.97 17.99 8.06
C TYR A 44 -3.86 17.88 6.53
N PRO A 45 -4.74 18.50 5.72
CA PRO A 45 -5.86 19.37 6.10
C PRO A 45 -6.99 18.65 6.85
N ASP A 46 -7.61 19.35 7.81
CA ASP A 46 -8.51 18.77 8.82
C ASP A 46 -9.99 19.19 8.69
N GLY A 47 -10.37 19.91 7.64
CA GLY A 47 -11.75 20.17 7.23
C GLY A 47 -11.97 21.50 6.49
N GLU A 48 -13.23 21.81 6.21
CA GLU A 48 -13.73 22.99 5.46
C GLU A 48 -13.09 24.34 5.81
N TYR A 49 -12.71 24.55 7.09
CA TYR A 49 -12.09 25.79 7.56
C TYR A 49 -10.67 26.01 7.04
N VAL A 50 -10.04 24.99 6.44
CA VAL A 50 -8.75 25.12 5.76
C VAL A 50 -8.97 25.69 4.36
N VAL A 51 -8.46 26.91 4.14
CA VAL A 51 -8.53 27.61 2.85
C VAL A 51 -7.13 27.88 2.32
N TRP A 52 -6.79 27.28 1.18
CA TRP A 52 -5.54 27.52 0.46
C TRP A 52 -5.77 28.35 -0.81
N GLN A 53 -4.72 28.99 -1.31
CA GLN A 53 -4.73 29.77 -2.56
C GLN A 53 -3.73 29.14 -3.54
N ALA A 54 -4.17 28.81 -4.75
CA ALA A 54 -3.27 28.37 -5.81
C ALA A 54 -2.29 29.51 -6.20
N GLY A 55 -1.03 29.17 -6.42
CA GLY A 55 0.07 30.11 -6.60
C GLY A 55 1.39 29.58 -6.05
N THR A 56 2.18 30.46 -5.45
CA THR A 56 3.55 30.16 -4.97
C THR A 56 3.66 29.88 -3.47
N THR A 57 2.55 29.87 -2.73
CA THR A 57 2.53 29.55 -1.30
C THR A 57 2.89 28.09 -1.08
N VAL A 58 3.81 27.84 -0.15
CA VAL A 58 4.12 26.48 0.32
C VAL A 58 3.08 26.06 1.36
N TYR A 59 2.46 24.92 1.11
CA TYR A 59 1.54 24.22 2.00
C TYR A 59 2.13 22.88 2.44
N ASN A 60 1.45 22.23 3.38
CA ASN A 60 1.84 20.94 3.92
C ASN A 60 0.64 20.01 4.06
N VAL A 61 0.92 18.71 4.07
CA VAL A 61 0.02 17.65 4.51
C VAL A 61 0.74 16.87 5.61
N THR A 62 0.01 16.44 6.64
CA THR A 62 0.58 15.63 7.74
C THR A 62 -0.23 14.36 7.95
N TRP A 63 0.41 13.32 8.50
CA TRP A 63 -0.23 12.05 8.82
C TRP A 63 0.42 11.40 10.06
N GLU A 64 -0.34 10.53 10.72
CA GLU A 64 0.17 9.74 11.85
C GLU A 64 1.19 8.70 11.39
N THR A 65 2.28 8.51 12.16
CA THR A 65 3.37 7.57 11.85
C THR A 65 3.57 6.47 12.91
N ASP A 66 2.90 6.58 14.06
CA ASP A 66 3.01 5.66 15.21
C ASP A 66 2.68 4.19 14.88
N ASN A 67 1.96 3.92 13.79
CA ASN A 67 1.54 2.59 13.36
C ASN A 67 2.15 2.10 12.03
N ILE A 68 3.27 2.69 11.56
CA ILE A 68 3.96 2.22 10.34
C ILE A 68 4.57 0.83 10.58
N PRO A 69 4.17 -0.23 9.84
CA PRO A 69 4.73 -1.56 9.98
C PRO A 69 6.18 -1.64 9.46
N GLU A 70 6.97 -2.61 9.95
CA GLU A 70 8.38 -2.78 9.57
C GLU A 70 8.60 -2.89 8.03
N SER A 71 7.60 -3.43 7.31
CA SER A 71 7.56 -3.51 5.85
C SER A 71 7.57 -2.13 5.16
N ALA A 72 6.92 -1.13 5.75
CA ALA A 72 6.70 0.19 5.16
C ALA A 72 7.71 1.27 5.63
N GLN A 73 8.55 0.98 6.62
CA GLN A 73 9.53 1.93 7.22
C GLN A 73 10.49 2.57 6.21
N ASN A 74 10.73 1.96 5.05
CA ASN A 74 11.60 2.50 4.00
C ASN A 74 10.83 3.01 2.76
N ASN A 75 9.50 2.93 2.75
CA ASN A 75 8.69 3.32 1.60
C ASN A 75 8.64 4.84 1.43
N THR A 76 8.62 5.28 0.18
CA THR A 76 8.42 6.68 -0.20
C THR A 76 6.96 6.97 -0.50
N GLY A 77 6.53 8.20 -0.25
CA GLY A 77 5.16 8.65 -0.51
C GLY A 77 5.00 9.49 -1.79
N ILE A 78 3.75 9.63 -2.21
CA ILE A 78 3.28 10.57 -3.25
C ILE A 78 2.02 11.27 -2.72
N ILE A 79 1.93 12.59 -2.90
CA ILE A 79 0.72 13.38 -2.63
C ILE A 79 0.04 13.73 -3.95
N MET A 80 -1.19 13.25 -4.10
CA MET A 80 -2.08 13.56 -5.22
C MET A 80 -3.13 14.58 -4.77
N LEU A 81 -3.59 15.44 -5.69
CA LEU A 81 -4.76 16.31 -5.47
C LEU A 81 -5.95 15.74 -6.24
N GLY A 82 -7.10 15.65 -5.59
CA GLY A 82 -8.40 15.30 -6.17
C GLY A 82 -9.50 16.18 -5.59
N TYR A 83 -10.75 15.85 -5.89
CA TYR A 83 -11.95 16.47 -5.32
C TYR A 83 -13.07 15.44 -5.29
N LEU A 84 -14.07 15.63 -4.44
CA LEU A 84 -15.26 14.78 -4.37
C LEU A 84 -16.45 15.52 -4.99
N GLU A 85 -17.01 15.01 -6.09
CA GLU A 85 -18.13 15.68 -6.77
C GLU A 85 -19.48 15.07 -6.33
N ASP A 86 -20.42 15.93 -5.95
CA ASP A 86 -21.68 15.56 -5.27
C ASP A 86 -22.58 14.68 -6.19
N GLY A 87 -22.44 13.35 -6.05
CA GLY A 87 -23.12 12.35 -6.88
C GLY A 87 -22.22 11.54 -7.85
N ASP A 88 -20.90 11.70 -7.79
CA ASP A 88 -19.91 10.77 -8.37
C ASP A 88 -19.22 9.97 -7.24
N ASP A 89 -18.84 8.72 -7.51
CA ASP A 89 -18.10 7.84 -6.57
C ASP A 89 -16.56 7.97 -6.76
N SER A 90 -16.13 9.01 -7.48
CA SER A 90 -14.75 9.25 -7.92
C SER A 90 -14.00 10.25 -7.03
N GLU A 91 -12.70 10.02 -6.82
CA GLU A 91 -11.79 10.96 -6.14
C GLU A 91 -11.20 12.04 -7.09
N HIS A 92 -11.48 11.93 -8.40
CA HIS A 92 -11.04 12.85 -9.46
C HIS A 92 -9.54 13.22 -9.46
N LEU A 93 -8.68 12.32 -8.96
CA LEU A 93 -7.24 12.57 -8.76
C LEU A 93 -6.50 12.98 -10.04
N ASP A 94 -5.71 14.05 -9.96
CA ASP A 94 -4.80 14.50 -11.03
C ASP A 94 -3.56 13.60 -11.10
N TRP A 95 -3.73 12.40 -11.65
CA TRP A 95 -2.70 11.40 -11.93
C TRP A 95 -1.53 11.89 -12.80
N ARG A 96 -1.57 13.12 -13.31
CA ARG A 96 -0.55 13.68 -14.21
C ARG A 96 0.40 14.65 -13.49
N TYR A 97 -0.04 15.29 -12.41
CA TYR A 97 0.74 16.30 -11.67
C TYR A 97 0.62 16.09 -10.15
N PRO A 98 1.44 15.19 -9.56
CA PRO A 98 1.54 15.06 -8.10
C PRO A 98 2.03 16.37 -7.47
N LEU A 99 1.56 16.67 -6.26
CA LEU A 99 1.98 17.83 -5.47
C LEU A 99 3.37 17.61 -4.84
N ALA A 100 3.63 16.39 -4.35
CA ALA A 100 4.91 15.96 -3.80
C ALA A 100 5.13 14.47 -4.09
N SER A 101 6.39 14.04 -4.16
CA SER A 101 6.76 12.63 -4.36
C SER A 101 8.19 12.36 -3.86
N GLY A 102 8.44 11.19 -3.28
CA GLY A 102 9.79 10.74 -2.91
C GLY A 102 10.27 11.18 -1.53
N PHE A 103 9.39 11.73 -0.69
CA PHE A 103 9.59 11.87 0.76
C PHE A 103 9.41 10.50 1.45
N GLN A 104 9.93 10.29 2.66
CA GLN A 104 9.71 9.03 3.38
C GLN A 104 8.35 9.05 4.08
N LEU A 105 7.64 7.92 4.10
CA LEU A 105 6.38 7.82 4.85
C LEU A 105 6.57 7.99 6.37
N THR A 106 7.79 7.75 6.87
CA THR A 106 8.19 8.00 8.27
C THR A 106 8.33 9.49 8.63
N ASP A 107 8.37 10.40 7.66
CA ASP A 107 8.58 11.84 7.92
C ASP A 107 7.36 12.51 8.57
N GLY A 108 6.16 11.91 8.42
CA GLY A 108 4.89 12.42 8.97
C GLY A 108 4.38 13.73 8.35
N VAL A 109 5.15 14.33 7.44
CA VAL A 109 4.84 15.60 6.75
C VAL A 109 5.44 15.62 5.35
N ALA A 110 4.70 16.19 4.40
CA ALA A 110 5.21 16.56 3.07
C ALA A 110 4.85 18.01 2.76
N TYR A 111 5.76 18.72 2.08
CA TYR A 111 5.62 20.14 1.72
C TYR A 111 5.58 20.31 0.19
N PHE A 112 4.73 21.21 -0.30
CA PHE A 112 4.51 21.44 -1.73
C PHE A 112 3.92 22.81 -2.02
N THR A 113 3.87 23.21 -3.29
CA THR A 113 3.16 24.40 -3.78
C THR A 113 1.98 23.99 -4.66
N VAL A 114 0.80 24.57 -4.44
CA VAL A 114 -0.37 24.37 -5.32
C VAL A 114 -0.24 25.30 -6.53
N ASP A 115 0.60 24.91 -7.49
CA ASP A 115 1.02 25.79 -8.60
C ASP A 115 -0.15 26.27 -9.47
N SER A 116 -0.15 27.57 -9.81
CA SER A 116 -1.23 28.22 -10.57
C SER A 116 -1.37 27.72 -12.02
N SER A 117 -0.32 27.16 -12.62
CA SER A 117 -0.37 26.57 -13.96
C SER A 117 -1.26 25.32 -14.07
N ARG A 118 -1.66 24.74 -12.92
CA ARG A 118 -2.63 23.62 -12.87
C ARG A 118 -4.06 24.03 -13.26
N ASN A 119 -4.34 25.33 -13.41
CA ASN A 119 -5.65 25.87 -13.84
C ASN A 119 -6.82 25.31 -13.00
N LEU A 120 -6.65 25.35 -11.66
CA LEU A 120 -7.65 24.88 -10.71
C LEU A 120 -8.89 25.80 -10.72
N THR A 121 -10.05 25.19 -10.49
CA THR A 121 -11.29 25.93 -10.18
C THR A 121 -11.32 26.21 -8.68
N THR A 122 -12.02 27.27 -8.23
CA THR A 122 -12.28 27.43 -6.79
C THR A 122 -13.31 26.39 -6.35
N ARG A 123 -12.96 25.52 -5.41
CA ARG A 123 -13.85 24.50 -4.82
C ARG A 123 -13.56 24.35 -3.31
N ASP A 124 -14.57 23.90 -2.57
CA ASP A 124 -14.55 23.54 -1.14
C ASP A 124 -14.43 22.02 -0.89
N ASP A 125 -14.52 21.22 -1.96
CA ASP A 125 -14.52 19.75 -1.99
C ASP A 125 -13.15 19.10 -2.31
N TYR A 126 -12.05 19.85 -2.25
CA TYR A 126 -10.71 19.33 -2.59
C TYR A 126 -10.23 18.33 -1.54
N VAL A 127 -9.57 17.26 -1.99
CA VAL A 127 -8.94 16.24 -1.13
C VAL A 127 -7.50 15.94 -1.55
N LEU A 128 -6.67 15.56 -0.59
CA LEU A 128 -5.31 15.05 -0.82
C LEU A 128 -5.29 13.54 -0.62
N CYS A 129 -4.86 12.78 -1.62
CA CYS A 129 -4.58 11.35 -1.47
C CYS A 129 -3.09 11.14 -1.22
N LEU A 130 -2.74 10.57 -0.07
CA LEU A 130 -1.38 10.10 0.25
C LEU A 130 -1.27 8.64 -0.17
N LEU A 131 -0.39 8.38 -1.14
CA LEU A 131 -0.07 7.06 -1.67
C LEU A 131 1.31 6.61 -1.17
N GLY A 132 1.47 5.33 -0.88
CA GLY A 132 2.74 4.73 -0.48
C GLY A 132 2.72 3.21 -0.60
N ASP A 133 2.44 2.53 0.51
CA ASP A 133 2.08 1.10 0.53
C ASP A 133 0.61 0.92 0.10
N SER A 134 -0.29 1.56 0.85
CA SER A 134 -1.69 1.78 0.47
C SER A 134 -1.94 3.26 0.10
N GLY A 135 -3.20 3.62 -0.08
CA GLY A 135 -3.68 5.00 -0.25
C GLY A 135 -4.71 5.38 0.82
N ASN A 136 -4.75 6.66 1.19
CA ASN A 136 -5.87 7.24 1.95
C ASN A 136 -6.04 8.74 1.62
N ILE A 137 -7.27 9.24 1.74
CA ILE A 137 -7.63 10.64 1.46
C ILE A 137 -7.74 11.49 2.72
N SER A 138 -7.49 12.79 2.57
CA SER A 138 -7.80 13.80 3.58
C SER A 138 -9.31 14.01 3.69
N LYS A 139 -9.73 14.78 4.69
CA LYS A 139 -11.03 15.47 4.62
C LYS A 139 -11.03 16.50 3.49
N GLU A 140 -12.22 16.92 3.09
CA GLU A 140 -12.46 18.03 2.17
C GLU A 140 -11.94 19.35 2.76
N PHE A 141 -11.42 20.22 1.89
CA PHE A 141 -10.94 21.56 2.22
C PHE A 141 -11.02 22.50 1.01
N THR A 142 -10.93 23.81 1.24
CA THR A 142 -11.05 24.80 0.17
C THR A 142 -9.71 25.08 -0.52
N ILE A 143 -9.69 25.04 -1.85
CA ILE A 143 -8.66 25.72 -2.65
C ILE A 143 -9.33 26.81 -3.49
N GLN A 144 -8.87 28.03 -3.32
CA GLN A 144 -9.22 29.16 -4.18
C GLN A 144 -8.26 29.22 -5.36
N ALA A 145 -8.82 29.39 -6.56
CA ALA A 145 -8.04 29.59 -7.78
C ALA A 145 -7.08 30.79 -7.65
N ALA A 146 -5.98 30.75 -8.41
CA ALA A 146 -5.03 31.85 -8.47
C ALA A 146 -5.72 33.12 -9.02
N GLN A 147 -5.47 34.26 -8.40
CA GLN A 147 -5.91 35.55 -8.95
C GLN A 147 -5.07 35.88 -10.19
N ALA A 148 -5.71 36.46 -11.20
CA ALA A 148 -5.11 36.84 -12.50
C ALA A 148 -4.57 38.28 -12.51
#